data_AF-A0A2X0XKR4-F1
#
_entry.id   AF-A0A2X0XKR4-F1
#
_cell.length_a   1.000
_cell.length_b   1.000
_cell.length_c   1.000
_cell.angle_alpha   90.00
_cell.angle_beta   90.00
_cell.angle_gamma   90.00
#
_symmetry.space_group_name_H-M   'P 1'
#
loop_
_entity.id
_entity.type
_entity.pdbx_description
1 polymer ?
#
loop_
_entity_poly.entity_id
_entity_poly.type
_entity_poly.pdbx_seq_one_letter_code
_entity_poly.pdbx_strand_id
1 'polypeptide(L)'
;MTFFIILGYVSLAFKIYSFMLIAYILMSWVPAAQNSAIGRMLEKVCEPYLGIFRKFIPPLGMIDISPIVAIFMLNFIERGLYIVIQKIYFMFA
;
A
#
# COMPACT_ATOMS: atom_id res chain seq x y z
N MET A 1 3.08 25.14 -10.89
CA MET A 1 3.00 25.01 -9.41
C MET A 1 2.01 23.93 -8.99
N THR A 2 0.72 24.05 -9.34
CA THR A 2 -0.35 23.11 -8.93
C THR A 2 -0.10 21.65 -9.30
N PHE A 3 0.48 21.40 -10.48
CA PHE A 3 0.87 20.05 -10.91
C PHE A 3 1.81 19.33 -9.93
N PHE A 4 2.89 20.00 -9.50
CA PHE A 4 3.85 19.43 -8.56
C PHE A 4 3.24 19.16 -7.19
N ILE A 5 2.30 20.01 -6.75
CA ILE A 5 1.57 19.82 -5.50
C ILE A 5 0.72 18.54 -5.57
N ILE A 6 0.01 18.31 -6.68
CA ILE A 6 -0.80 17.10 -6.89
C ILE A 6 0.09 15.86 -6.84
N LEU A 7 1.21 15.84 -7.58
CA LEU A 7 2.16 14.73 -7.54
C LEU A 7 2.72 14.49 -6.14
N GLY A 8 3.00 15.57 -5.38
CA GLY A 8 3.44 15.49 -4.00
C GLY A 8 2.44 14.80 -3.07
N TYR A 9 1.15 15.17 -3.17
CA TYR A 9 0.10 14.52 -2.39
C TYR A 9 -0.10 13.05 -2.77
N VAL A 10 -0.02 12.73 -4.07
CA VAL A 10 -0.06 11.33 -4.52
C VAL A 10 1.11 10.56 -3.89
N SER A 11 2.34 11.08 -4.00
CA SER A 11 3.50 10.42 -3.39
C SER A 11 3.34 10.18 -1.89
N LEU A 12 2.85 11.20 -1.19
CA LEU A 12 2.63 11.13 0.25
C LEU A 12 1.61 10.05 0.62
N ALA A 13 0.50 9.97 -0.11
CA ALA A 13 -0.53 8.97 0.12
C ALA A 13 0.01 7.54 -0.08
N PHE A 14 0.74 7.28 -1.18
CA PHE A 14 1.34 5.97 -1.45
C PHE A 14 2.40 5.59 -0.41
N LYS A 15 3.22 6.55 0.04
CA LYS A 15 4.20 6.33 1.13
C LYS A 15 3.51 5.99 2.45
N ILE A 16 2.52 6.77 2.86
CA ILE A 16 1.76 6.52 4.09
C ILE A 16 1.15 5.12 4.04
N TYR A 17 0.48 4.76 2.95
CA TYR A 17 -0.13 3.45 2.80
C TYR A 17 0.93 2.32 2.80
N SER A 18 2.07 2.51 2.16
CA SER A 18 3.19 1.56 2.21
C SER A 18 3.69 1.33 3.64
N PHE A 19 3.85 2.40 4.43
CA PHE A 19 4.22 2.27 5.85
C PHE A 19 3.13 1.59 6.68
N MET A 20 1.85 1.85 6.39
CA MET A 20 0.74 1.15 7.05
C MET A 20 0.77 -0.34 6.76
N LEU A 21 1.03 -0.75 5.51
CA LEU A 21 1.21 -2.16 5.15
C LEU A 21 2.36 -2.78 5.93
N ILE A 22 3.54 -2.14 5.94
CA ILE A 22 4.71 -2.61 6.70
C ILE A 22 4.37 -2.78 8.19
N ALA A 23 3.76 -1.77 8.80
CA ALA A 23 3.36 -1.83 10.20
C ALA A 23 2.37 -2.96 10.47
N TYR A 24 1.37 -3.14 9.60
CA TYR A 24 0.38 -4.21 9.73
C TYR A 24 1.02 -5.61 9.68
N ILE A 25 1.92 -5.84 8.73
CA ILE A 25 2.62 -7.12 8.57
C ILE A 25 3.45 -7.42 9.82
N LEU A 26 4.23 -6.45 10.29
CA LEU A 26 5.04 -6.61 11.50
C LEU A 26 4.17 -6.89 12.73
N MET A 27 3.02 -6.22 12.85
CA MET A 27 2.06 -6.47 13.92
C MET A 27 1.42 -7.86 13.83
N SER A 28 1.22 -8.40 12.63
CA SER A 28 0.63 -9.73 12.45
C SER A 28 1.50 -10.87 13.00
N TRP A 29 2.81 -10.64 13.18
CA TRP A 29 3.72 -11.61 13.78
C TRP A 29 3.64 -11.66 15.31
N VAL A 30 3.01 -10.65 15.94
CA VAL A 30 2.87 -10.54 17.40
C VAL A 30 1.38 -10.46 17.75
N PRO A 31 0.75 -11.54 18.24
CA PRO A 31 -0.69 -11.59 18.47
C PRO A 31 -1.24 -10.46 19.35
N ALA A 32 -0.49 -10.04 20.38
CA ALA A 32 -0.90 -8.93 21.25
C ALA A 32 -0.94 -7.58 20.49
N ALA A 33 -0.02 -7.36 19.54
CA ALA A 33 0.01 -6.14 18.74
C ALA A 33 -1.10 -6.13 17.68
N GLN A 34 -1.34 -7.27 17.02
CA GLN A 34 -2.44 -7.44 16.07
C GLN A 34 -3.80 -7.18 16.72
N ASN A 35 -4.02 -7.67 17.95
CA ASN A 35 -5.25 -7.48 18.70
C ASN A 35 -5.37 -6.11 19.39
N SER A 36 -4.41 -5.19 19.19
CA SER A 36 -4.52 -3.83 19.68
C SER A 36 -5.53 -3.00 18.87
N ALA A 37 -5.92 -1.83 19.38
CA ALA A 37 -6.80 -0.91 18.62
C ALA A 37 -6.16 -0.47 17.29
N ILE A 38 -4.83 -0.23 17.30
CA ILE A 38 -4.08 0.15 16.09
C ILE A 38 -3.99 -1.03 15.12
N GLY A 39 -3.71 -2.24 15.63
CA GLY A 39 -3.65 -3.46 14.81
C GLY A 39 -4.96 -3.72 14.06
N ARG A 40 -6.10 -3.65 14.75
CA ARG A 40 -7.43 -3.78 14.13
C ARG A 40 -7.76 -2.66 13.15
N MET A 41 -7.28 -1.43 13.39
CA MET A 41 -7.46 -0.33 12.45
C MET A 41 -6.67 -0.59 11.16
N LEU A 42 -5.41 -1.00 11.30
CA LEU A 42 -4.55 -1.33 10.18
C LEU A 42 -5.10 -2.52 9.39
N GLU A 43 -5.61 -3.55 10.06
CA GLU A 43 -6.29 -4.69 9.44
C GLU A 43 -7.42 -4.22 8.52
N LYS A 44 -8.34 -3.38 9.01
CA LYS A 44 -9.47 -2.88 8.21
C LYS A 44 -9.03 -2.12 6.95
N VAL A 45 -7.88 -1.44 7.00
CA VAL A 45 -7.38 -0.59 5.91
C VAL A 45 -6.47 -1.37 4.94
N CYS A 46 -5.68 -2.31 5.45
CA CYS A 46 -4.67 -3.05 4.70
C CYS A 46 -5.21 -4.36 4.12
N GLU A 47 -6.12 -5.01 4.81
CA GLU A 47 -6.57 -6.36 4.46
C GLU A 47 -7.35 -6.45 3.15
N PRO A 48 -8.21 -5.48 2.76
CA PRO A 48 -8.85 -5.51 1.44
C PRO A 48 -7.84 -5.52 0.28
N TYR A 49 -6.68 -4.88 0.47
CA TYR A 49 -5.61 -4.86 -0.52
C TYR A 49 -4.76 -6.14 -0.45
N LEU A 50 -4.25 -6.49 0.73
CA LEU A 50 -3.42 -7.68 0.92
C LEU A 50 -4.17 -8.99 0.60
N GLY A 51 -5.46 -9.05 0.92
CA GLY A 51 -6.33 -10.18 0.63
C GLY A 51 -6.44 -10.50 -0.86
N ILE A 52 -6.23 -9.53 -1.76
CA ILE A 52 -6.14 -9.79 -3.20
C ILE A 52 -4.90 -10.63 -3.50
N PHE A 53 -3.75 -10.27 -2.93
CA PHE A 53 -2.48 -10.98 -3.15
C PHE A 53 -2.47 -12.34 -2.46
N ARG A 54 -3.06 -12.47 -1.27
CA ARG A 54 -3.18 -13.75 -0.55
C ARG A 54 -3.96 -14.81 -1.31
N LYS A 55 -4.86 -14.41 -2.23
CA LYS A 55 -5.56 -15.35 -3.12
C LYS A 55 -4.63 -15.99 -4.15
N PHE A 56 -3.57 -15.28 -4.57
CA PHE A 56 -2.60 -15.77 -5.55
C PHE A 56 -1.35 -16.35 -4.90
N ILE A 57 -0.94 -15.80 -3.75
CA ILE A 57 0.26 -16.18 -2.99
C ILE A 57 -0.19 -16.43 -1.55
N PRO A 58 -0.71 -17.64 -1.24
CA PRO A 58 -1.12 -17.97 0.10
C PRO A 58 0.08 -17.93 1.06
N PRO A 59 -0.14 -17.60 2.35
CA PRO A 59 0.92 -17.59 3.35
C PRO A 59 1.54 -18.97 3.54
N LEU A 60 2.85 -19.02 3.76
CA LEU A 60 3.60 -20.25 4.01
C LEU A 60 3.75 -20.43 5.52
N GLY A 61 2.79 -21.11 6.13
CA GLY A 61 2.72 -21.26 7.59
C GLY A 61 2.44 -19.91 8.27
N MET A 62 3.35 -19.44 9.12
CA MET A 62 3.23 -18.12 9.79
C MET A 62 3.83 -16.96 8.99
N ILE A 63 4.54 -17.25 7.89
CA ILE A 63 5.21 -16.21 7.09
C ILE A 63 4.34 -15.89 5.88
N ASP A 64 3.80 -14.67 5.87
CA ASP A 64 3.08 -14.12 4.73
C ASP A 64 4.04 -13.38 3.81
N ILE A 65 4.29 -13.95 2.61
CA ILE A 65 5.16 -13.39 1.57
C ILE A 65 4.36 -12.46 0.63
N SER A 66 3.03 -12.59 0.61
CA SER A 66 2.14 -11.73 -0.18
C SER A 66 2.38 -10.22 -0.02
N PRO A 67 2.80 -9.69 1.14
CA PRO A 67 2.99 -8.26 1.29
C PRO A 67 4.21 -7.71 0.55
N ILE A 68 5.23 -8.52 0.30
CA ILE A 68 6.37 -8.12 -0.52
C ILE A 68 5.87 -7.79 -1.93
N VAL A 69 5.10 -8.71 -2.52
CA VAL A 69 4.51 -8.53 -3.85
C VAL A 69 3.50 -7.38 -3.85
N ALA A 70 2.71 -7.24 -2.79
CA ALA A 70 1.78 -6.13 -2.63
C ALA A 70 2.50 -4.78 -2.62
N ILE A 71 3.57 -4.62 -1.86
CA ILE A 71 4.37 -3.38 -1.83
C ILE A 71 5.01 -3.10 -3.20
N PHE A 72 5.55 -4.12 -3.87
CA PHE A 72 6.08 -3.95 -5.23
C PHE A 72 5.00 -3.48 -6.21
N MET A 73 3.81 -4.08 -6.15
CA MET A 73 2.67 -3.70 -6.99
C MET A 73 2.20 -2.27 -6.67
N LEU A 74 2.17 -1.89 -5.40
CA LEU A 74 1.83 -0.54 -4.97
C LEU A 74 2.78 0.51 -5.57
N ASN A 75 4.09 0.24 -5.53
CA ASN A 75 5.10 1.10 -6.18
C ASN A 75 4.92 1.17 -7.70
N PHE A 76 4.56 0.05 -8.33
CA PHE A 76 4.28 0.01 -9.77
C PHE A 76 3.05 0.88 -10.12
N ILE A 77 1.98 0.79 -9.31
CA ILE A 77 0.78 1.61 -9.46
C ILE A 77 1.09 3.09 -9.28
N GLU A 78 1.91 3.47 -8.29
CA GLU A 78 2.32 4.87 -8.08
C GLU A 78 3.00 5.45 -9.33
N ARG A 79 3.96 4.71 -9.90
CA ARG A 79 4.68 5.13 -11.11
C ARG A 79 3.75 5.23 -12.32
N GLY A 80 2.85 4.26 -12.50
CA GLY A 80 1.84 4.31 -13.55
C GLY A 80 0.93 5.54 -13.41
N LEU A 81 0.49 5.83 -12.20
CA LEU A 81 -0.35 7.00 -11.90
C LEU A 81 0.37 8.32 -12.21
N TYR A 82 1.66 8.44 -11.89
CA TYR A 82 2.46 9.62 -12.27
C TYR A 82 2.47 9.84 -13.78
N ILE A 83 2.68 8.77 -14.55
CA ILE A 83 2.70 8.86 -16.02
C ILE A 83 1.33 9.32 -16.54
N VAL A 84 0.24 8.76 -16.01
CA VAL A 84 -1.12 9.13 -16.41
C VAL A 84 -1.40 10.60 -16.08
N ILE A 85 -1.12 11.04 -14.85
CA ILE A 85 -1.31 12.44 -14.42
C ILE A 85 -0.49 13.39 -15.29
N GLN A 86 0.77 13.03 -15.56
CA GLN A 86 1.65 13.82 -16.42
C GLN A 86 1.09 13.92 -17.85
N LYS A 87 0.68 12.80 -18.45
CA LYS A 87 0.10 12.79 -19.81
C LYS A 87 -1.18 13.62 -19.89
N ILE A 88 -2.07 13.49 -18.91
CA ILE A 88 -3.31 14.28 -18.86
C ILE A 88 -2.97 15.76 -18.76
N TYR A 89 -2.06 16.15 -17.86
CA TYR A 89 -1.66 17.55 -17.70
C TYR A 89 -1.14 18.15 -19.02
N PHE A 90 -0.25 17.43 -19.72
CA PHE A 90 0.27 17.88 -21.02
C PHE A 90 -0.74 17.87 -22.17
N MET A 91 -1.87 17.17 -22.05
CA MET A 91 -2.93 17.19 -23.06
C MET A 91 -3.76 18.49 -23.01
N PHE A 92 -3.84 19.13 -21.83
CA PHE A 92 -4.67 20.32 -21.60
C PHE A 92 -3.87 21.60 -21.31
N ALA A 93 -2.55 21.50 -21.14
CA ALA A 93 -1.63 22.62 -20.98
C ALA A 93 -1.06 23.07 -22.32
#